data_AF-A0A2N6PXK5-F1
#
_entry.id   AF-A0A2N6PXK5-F1
#
_cell.length_a   1.000
_cell.length_b   1.000
_cell.length_c   1.000
_cell.angle_alpha   90.00
_cell.angle_beta   90.00
_cell.angle_gamma   90.00
#
_symmetry.space_group_name_H-M   'P 1'
#
loop_
_entity.id
_entity.type
_entity.pdbx_description
1 polymer ?
#
loop_
_entity_poly.entity_id
_entity_poly.type
_entity_poly.pdbx_seq_one_letter_code
_entity_poly.pdbx_strand_id
1 'polypeptide(L)'
;MSHHRIMTPEQMRGLAIDVLIPIAAILVPTLISIGLYRAERKSAAADRAAERRLEAGAEIARAIAPLATFDGTSADMRQIISDLRGRITIYRAWTAPDDIVGDWLALRFKQLMKVWGDTLGSFDPAGMSIGQVMDAQSAAHDYSAETAELLTGWLAGHISTETIRQDGANILAARPDLSV
;
A
#
# COMPACT_ATOMS: atom_id res chain seq x y z
N MET A 1 -29.87 -62.63 37.60
CA MET A 1 -28.53 -63.00 37.10
C MET A 1 -28.34 -62.35 35.75
N SER A 2 -27.69 -61.19 35.71
CA SER A 2 -27.47 -60.43 34.48
C SER A 2 -26.22 -60.96 33.77
N HIS A 3 -26.38 -61.59 32.62
CA HIS A 3 -25.27 -62.01 31.77
C HIS A 3 -24.59 -60.79 31.14
N HIS A 4 -23.46 -60.37 31.70
CA HIS A 4 -22.52 -59.51 31.00
C HIS A 4 -21.84 -60.33 29.89
N ARG A 5 -22.35 -60.20 28.67
CA ARG A 5 -21.76 -60.79 27.48
C ARG A 5 -20.54 -59.96 27.10
N ILE A 6 -19.35 -60.52 27.30
CA ILE A 6 -18.08 -59.91 26.88
C ILE A 6 -18.02 -59.98 25.35
N MET A 7 -17.96 -58.82 24.70
CA MET A 7 -17.91 -58.68 23.24
C MET A 7 -16.58 -59.20 22.70
N THR A 8 -16.60 -60.06 21.68
CA THR A 8 -15.36 -60.62 21.11
C THR A 8 -14.62 -59.59 20.26
N PRO A 9 -13.28 -59.69 20.12
CA PRO A 9 -12.48 -58.72 19.34
C PRO A 9 -12.93 -58.56 17.88
N GLU A 10 -13.48 -59.62 17.27
CA GLU A 10 -14.03 -59.57 15.91
C GLU A 10 -15.35 -58.79 15.84
N GLN A 11 -16.22 -58.92 16.85
CA GLN A 11 -17.45 -58.13 16.95
C GLN A 11 -17.16 -56.64 17.19
N MET A 12 -16.11 -56.32 17.96
CA MET A 12 -15.65 -54.95 18.12
C MET A 12 -15.07 -54.35 16.82
N ARG A 13 -14.37 -55.14 16.01
CA ARG A 13 -13.88 -54.69 14.68
C ARG A 13 -15.01 -54.42 13.70
N GLY A 14 -16.01 -55.30 13.61
CA GLY A 14 -17.16 -55.11 12.72
C GLY A 14 -17.97 -53.86 13.10
N LEU A 15 -18.25 -53.67 14.39
CA LEU A 15 -18.97 -52.50 14.90
C LEU A 15 -18.17 -51.19 14.70
N ALA A 16 -16.85 -51.23 14.87
CA ALA A 16 -16.00 -50.07 14.64
C ALA A 16 -16.02 -49.66 13.16
N ILE A 17 -15.93 -50.62 12.23
CA ILE A 17 -15.97 -50.36 10.78
C ILE A 17 -17.35 -49.81 10.36
N ASP A 18 -18.45 -50.39 10.84
CA ASP A 18 -19.82 -49.97 10.49
C ASP A 18 -20.19 -48.58 11.04
N VAL A 19 -19.55 -48.13 12.12
CA VAL A 19 -19.82 -46.80 12.72
C VAL A 19 -18.81 -45.76 12.25
N LEU A 20 -17.53 -46.10 12.11
CA LEU A 20 -16.50 -45.15 11.71
C LEU A 20 -16.60 -44.76 10.23
N ILE A 21 -16.98 -45.68 9.34
CA ILE A 21 -17.07 -45.39 7.91
C ILE A 21 -18.14 -44.31 7.60
N PRO A 22 -19.39 -44.41 8.09
CA PRO A 22 -20.40 -43.37 7.84
C PRO A 22 -20.04 -42.02 8.45
N ILE A 23 -19.45 -42.03 9.66
CA ILE A 23 -19.03 -40.80 10.34
C ILE A 23 -17.89 -40.12 9.57
N ALA A 24 -16.89 -40.88 9.12
CA ALA A 24 -15.81 -40.35 8.29
C ALA A 24 -16.32 -39.82 6.94
N ALA A 25 -17.30 -40.50 6.33
CA ALA A 25 -17.92 -40.07 5.09
C ALA A 25 -18.66 -38.73 5.20
N ILE A 26 -19.10 -38.34 6.40
CA ILE A 26 -19.71 -37.02 6.66
C ILE A 26 -18.65 -35.98 7.05
N LEU A 27 -17.72 -36.36 7.93
CA LEU A 27 -16.74 -35.43 8.49
C LEU A 27 -15.70 -34.97 7.47
N VAL A 28 -15.18 -35.88 6.64
CA VAL A 28 -14.11 -35.54 5.68
C VAL A 28 -14.56 -34.51 4.64
N PRO A 29 -15.71 -34.66 3.96
CA PRO A 29 -16.19 -33.64 3.02
C PRO A 29 -16.50 -32.31 3.71
N THR A 30 -17.05 -32.35 4.92
CA THR A 30 -17.38 -31.13 5.70
C THR A 30 -16.11 -30.34 6.04
N LEU A 31 -15.05 -31.01 6.46
CA LEU A 31 -13.77 -30.37 6.76
C LEU A 31 -13.10 -29.79 5.52
N ILE A 32 -13.18 -30.49 4.37
CA ILE A 32 -12.67 -30.00 3.08
C ILE A 32 -13.43 -28.74 2.67
N SER A 33 -14.76 -28.73 2.75
CA SER A 33 -15.59 -27.57 2.42
C SER A 33 -15.30 -26.37 3.33
N ILE A 34 -15.09 -26.58 4.63
CA ILE A 34 -14.70 -25.52 5.56
C ILE A 34 -13.31 -24.98 5.20
N GLY A 35 -12.37 -25.86 4.83
CA GLY A 35 -11.03 -25.49 4.40
C GLY A 35 -11.05 -24.62 3.15
N LEU A 36 -11.80 -25.03 2.13
CA LEU A 36 -12.00 -24.28 0.89
C LEU A 36 -12.67 -22.93 1.15
N TYR A 37 -13.75 -22.91 1.94
CA TYR A 37 -14.44 -21.66 2.28
C TYR A 37 -13.55 -20.67 3.03
N ARG A 38 -12.69 -21.16 3.93
CA ARG A 38 -11.70 -20.33 4.63
C ARG A 38 -10.60 -19.83 3.68
N ALA A 39 -10.13 -20.68 2.77
CA ALA A 39 -9.16 -20.30 1.76
C ALA A 39 -9.72 -19.23 0.80
N GLU A 40 -10.95 -19.41 0.32
CA GLU A 40 -11.67 -18.45 -0.51
C GLU A 40 -11.91 -17.13 0.21
N ARG A 41 -12.36 -17.18 1.48
CA ARG A 41 -12.51 -15.95 2.29
C ARG A 41 -11.18 -15.22 2.47
N LYS A 42 -10.08 -15.94 2.68
CA LYS A 42 -8.75 -15.36 2.84
C LYS A 42 -8.25 -14.76 1.52
N SER A 43 -8.44 -15.45 0.39
CA SER A 43 -8.12 -14.93 -0.95
C SER A 43 -8.92 -13.68 -1.25
N ALA A 44 -10.26 -13.73 -1.11
CA ALA A 44 -11.12 -12.58 -1.38
C ALA A 44 -10.83 -11.38 -0.47
N ALA A 45 -10.31 -11.60 0.73
CA ALA A 45 -9.85 -10.52 1.61
C ALA A 45 -8.51 -9.93 1.14
N ALA A 46 -7.58 -10.76 0.69
CA ALA A 46 -6.31 -10.34 0.12
C ALA A 46 -6.51 -9.56 -1.20
N ASP A 47 -7.39 -10.06 -2.09
CA ASP A 47 -7.72 -9.41 -3.35
C ASP A 47 -8.34 -8.02 -3.11
N ARG A 48 -9.29 -7.92 -2.17
CA ARG A 48 -9.87 -6.63 -1.76
C ARG A 48 -8.87 -5.67 -1.12
N ALA A 49 -7.88 -6.19 -0.39
CA ALA A 49 -6.82 -5.35 0.18
C ALA A 49 -5.89 -4.81 -0.92
N ALA A 50 -5.54 -5.64 -1.90
CA ALA A 50 -4.77 -5.22 -3.06
C ALA A 50 -5.51 -4.18 -3.90
N GLU A 51 -6.81 -4.38 -4.14
CA GLU A 51 -7.66 -3.43 -4.87
C GLU A 51 -7.72 -2.06 -4.18
N ARG A 52 -7.98 -2.02 -2.86
CA ARG A 52 -7.98 -0.77 -2.09
C ARG A 52 -6.63 -0.06 -2.12
N ARG A 53 -5.53 -0.82 -2.10
CA ARG A 53 -4.18 -0.27 -2.19
C ARG A 53 -3.96 0.39 -3.55
N LEU A 54 -4.37 -0.25 -4.64
CA LEU A 54 -4.27 0.32 -5.99
C LEU A 54 -5.14 1.56 -6.13
N GLU A 55 -6.38 1.53 -5.62
CA GLU A 55 -7.29 2.67 -5.61
C GLU A 55 -6.71 3.85 -4.82
N ALA A 56 -6.24 3.61 -3.60
CA ALA A 56 -5.59 4.64 -2.77
C ALA A 56 -4.33 5.20 -3.44
N GLY A 57 -3.55 4.36 -4.13
CA GLY A 57 -2.39 4.79 -4.90
C GLY A 57 -2.78 5.68 -6.09
N ALA A 58 -3.82 5.33 -6.82
CA ALA A 58 -4.33 6.13 -7.94
C ALA A 58 -4.85 7.49 -7.46
N GLU A 59 -5.52 7.54 -6.30
CA GLU A 59 -5.94 8.78 -5.66
C GLU A 59 -4.75 9.69 -5.29
N ILE A 60 -3.64 9.12 -4.84
CA ILE A 60 -2.39 9.88 -4.61
C ILE A 60 -1.85 10.43 -5.93
N ALA A 61 -1.79 9.62 -7.00
CA ALA A 61 -1.33 10.09 -8.30
C ALA A 61 -2.16 11.27 -8.82
N ARG A 62 -3.49 11.21 -8.67
CA ARG A 62 -4.40 12.32 -9.00
C ARG A 62 -4.15 13.57 -8.17
N ALA A 63 -3.80 13.42 -6.90
CA ALA A 63 -3.51 14.56 -6.01
C ALA A 63 -2.13 15.18 -6.25
N ILE A 64 -1.16 14.42 -6.79
CA ILE A 64 0.16 14.95 -7.17
C ILE A 64 0.09 15.72 -8.50
N ALA A 65 -0.74 15.28 -9.45
CA ALA A 65 -0.78 15.86 -10.79
C ALA A 65 -0.95 17.40 -10.83
N PRO A 66 -1.81 18.04 -10.01
CA PRO A 66 -1.92 19.49 -9.96
C PRO A 66 -0.62 20.20 -9.57
N LEU A 67 0.26 19.57 -8.78
CA LEU A 67 1.55 20.15 -8.40
C LEU A 67 2.50 20.23 -9.59
N ALA A 68 2.45 19.29 -10.52
CA ALA A 68 3.31 19.31 -11.71
C ALA A 68 3.03 20.50 -12.64
N THR A 69 1.84 21.10 -12.55
CA THR A 69 1.41 22.21 -13.42
C THR A 69 1.02 23.45 -12.63
N PHE A 70 1.38 23.54 -11.36
CA PHE A 70 0.85 24.57 -10.46
C PHE A 70 1.46 25.95 -10.75
N ASP A 71 0.61 26.92 -11.09
CA ASP A 71 0.96 28.34 -11.32
C ASP A 71 0.26 29.31 -10.34
N GLY A 72 -0.51 28.78 -9.39
CA GLY A 72 -1.45 29.53 -8.55
C GLY A 72 -0.87 30.14 -7.26
N THR A 73 -1.76 30.50 -6.33
CA THR A 73 -1.41 31.22 -5.09
C THR A 73 -1.02 30.28 -3.94
N SER A 74 -0.32 30.81 -2.92
CA SER A 74 0.07 30.01 -1.74
C SER A 74 -1.11 29.38 -0.98
N ALA A 75 -2.33 29.91 -1.11
CA ALA A 75 -3.53 29.35 -0.50
C ALA A 75 -3.97 28.04 -1.18
N ASP A 76 -3.95 28.01 -2.52
CA ASP A 76 -4.33 26.85 -3.32
C ASP A 76 -3.34 25.69 -3.12
N MET A 77 -2.05 26.02 -3.05
CA MET A 77 -0.98 25.06 -2.79
C MET A 77 -1.11 24.36 -1.43
N ARG A 78 -1.48 25.10 -0.37
CA ARG A 78 -1.70 24.51 0.96
C ARG A 78 -2.81 23.48 0.96
N GLN A 79 -3.87 23.72 0.20
CA GLN A 79 -4.97 22.77 0.07
C GLN A 79 -4.53 21.50 -0.65
N ILE A 80 -3.82 21.62 -1.77
CA ILE A 80 -3.30 20.48 -2.54
C ILE A 80 -2.36 19.63 -1.67
N ILE A 81 -1.44 20.27 -0.94
CA ILE A 81 -0.52 19.61 -0.02
C ILE A 81 -1.26 18.87 1.10
N SER A 82 -2.26 19.51 1.71
CA SER A 82 -3.02 18.90 2.79
C SER A 82 -3.82 17.68 2.31
N ASP A 83 -4.42 17.77 1.12
CA ASP A 83 -5.13 16.65 0.49
C ASP A 83 -4.18 15.48 0.18
N LEU A 84 -3.03 15.79 -0.44
CA LEU A 84 -2.00 14.80 -0.73
C LEU A 84 -1.51 14.08 0.53
N ARG A 85 -1.24 14.83 1.62
CA ARG A 85 -0.85 14.24 2.91
C ARG A 85 -1.93 13.30 3.45
N GLY A 86 -3.20 13.71 3.37
CA GLY A 86 -4.34 12.90 3.80
C GLY A 86 -4.40 11.57 3.05
N ARG A 87 -4.24 11.61 1.73
CA ARG A 87 -4.25 10.42 0.86
C ARG A 87 -3.08 9.49 1.12
N ILE A 88 -1.87 10.01 1.33
CA ILE A 88 -0.70 9.20 1.72
C ILE A 88 -0.92 8.54 3.08
N THR A 89 -1.51 9.26 4.02
CA THR A 89 -1.85 8.71 5.35
C THR A 89 -2.85 7.56 5.22
N ILE A 90 -3.89 7.74 4.41
CA ILE A 90 -4.88 6.70 4.13
C ILE A 90 -4.20 5.50 3.48
N TYR A 91 -3.40 5.70 2.42
CA TYR A 91 -2.67 4.62 1.77
C TYR A 91 -1.86 3.80 2.78
N ARG A 92 -1.05 4.46 3.62
CA ARG A 92 -0.23 3.79 4.64
C ARG A 92 -1.06 3.05 5.70
N ALA A 93 -2.29 3.47 5.98
CA ALA A 93 -3.19 2.76 6.87
C ALA A 93 -3.72 1.46 6.27
N TRP A 94 -3.72 1.32 4.94
CA TRP A 94 -4.15 0.12 4.22
C TRP A 94 -3.00 -0.83 3.85
N THR A 95 -1.75 -0.36 3.93
CA THR A 95 -0.57 -1.17 3.60
C THR A 95 0.06 -1.81 4.83
N ALA A 96 0.87 -2.84 4.60
CA ALA A 96 1.63 -3.47 5.67
C ALA A 96 2.68 -2.48 6.25
N PRO A 97 3.10 -2.65 7.52
CA PRO A 97 4.10 -1.78 8.16
C PRO A 97 5.47 -1.75 7.47
N ASP A 98 5.79 -2.75 6.66
CA ASP A 98 7.02 -2.91 5.88
C ASP A 98 6.82 -2.61 4.38
N ASP A 99 5.74 -1.92 4.03
CA ASP A 99 5.46 -1.57 2.65
C ASP A 99 6.37 -0.45 2.14
N ILE A 100 7.36 -0.87 1.35
CA ILE A 100 8.37 0.00 0.71
C ILE A 100 7.74 1.17 -0.03
N VAL A 101 6.60 0.97 -0.71
CA VAL A 101 5.95 2.01 -1.50
C VAL A 101 5.32 3.07 -0.59
N GLY A 102 4.69 2.65 0.52
CA GLY A 102 4.16 3.57 1.51
C GLY A 102 5.25 4.44 2.17
N ASP A 103 6.40 3.86 2.48
CA ASP A 103 7.54 4.59 3.05
C ASP A 103 8.21 5.50 2.01
N TRP A 104 8.37 5.02 0.78
CA TRP A 104 8.83 5.82 -0.35
C TRP A 104 7.92 7.03 -0.61
N LEU A 105 6.59 6.85 -0.59
CA LEU A 105 5.63 7.95 -0.76
C LEU A 105 5.77 8.99 0.36
N ALA A 106 5.94 8.55 1.60
CA ALA A 106 6.17 9.46 2.72
C ALA A 106 7.48 10.25 2.55
N LEU A 107 8.54 9.60 2.05
CA LEU A 107 9.82 10.23 1.77
C LEU A 107 9.73 11.24 0.61
N ARG A 108 9.15 10.83 -0.53
CA ARG A 108 8.90 11.69 -1.69
C ARG A 108 8.06 12.90 -1.27
N PHE A 109 7.04 12.72 -0.43
CA PHE A 109 6.22 13.83 0.10
C PHE A 109 7.03 14.80 0.97
N LYS A 110 7.89 14.32 1.88
CA LYS A 110 8.74 15.22 2.67
C LYS A 110 9.67 16.05 1.79
N GLN A 111 10.28 15.43 0.79
CA GLN A 111 11.17 16.12 -0.14
C GLN A 111 10.38 17.09 -1.05
N LEU A 112 9.19 16.70 -1.51
CA LEU A 112 8.27 17.55 -2.25
C LEU A 112 7.91 18.81 -1.45
N MET A 113 7.57 18.64 -0.17
CA MET A 113 7.29 19.74 0.75
C MET A 113 8.46 20.70 0.92
N LYS A 114 9.69 20.18 0.86
CA LYS A 114 10.87 21.02 0.92
C LYS A 114 11.10 21.77 -0.38
N VAL A 115 11.05 21.09 -1.53
CA VAL A 115 11.24 21.75 -2.83
C VAL A 115 10.19 22.84 -3.02
N TRP A 116 8.92 22.56 -2.72
CA TRP A 116 7.86 23.57 -2.74
C TRP A 116 8.00 24.62 -1.64
N GLY A 117 8.50 24.26 -0.45
CA GLY A 117 8.79 25.21 0.63
C GLY A 117 9.87 26.20 0.24
N ASP A 118 10.92 25.73 -0.43
CA ASP A 118 12.00 26.56 -0.98
C ASP A 118 11.44 27.49 -2.07
N THR A 119 10.58 26.99 -2.97
CA THR A 119 9.90 27.78 -4.02
C THR A 119 8.89 28.79 -3.47
N LEU A 120 8.11 28.44 -2.43
CA LEU A 120 7.11 29.34 -1.85
C LEU A 120 7.73 30.34 -0.87
N GLY A 121 8.78 29.95 -0.15
CA GLY A 121 9.55 30.82 0.76
C GLY A 121 10.46 31.80 0.03
N SER A 122 10.85 31.50 -1.21
CA SER A 122 11.58 32.41 -2.11
C SER A 122 10.72 33.51 -2.72
N PHE A 123 9.40 33.53 -2.47
CA PHE A 123 8.54 34.67 -2.77
C PHE A 123 8.71 35.85 -1.79
N ASP A 124 9.62 35.77 -0.81
CA ASP A 124 10.13 36.98 -0.15
C ASP A 124 11.02 37.74 -1.16
N PRO A 125 10.52 38.84 -1.79
CA PRO A 125 11.14 39.43 -2.97
C PRO A 125 12.42 40.22 -2.65
N ALA A 126 12.83 40.31 -1.39
CA ALA A 126 14.03 41.01 -0.96
C ALA A 126 15.30 40.17 -1.18
N GLY A 127 15.61 39.82 -2.44
CA GLY A 127 16.95 39.32 -2.79
C GLY A 127 17.04 38.25 -3.89
N MET A 128 15.93 37.69 -4.36
CA MET A 128 15.93 36.72 -5.47
C MET A 128 15.56 37.36 -6.80
N SER A 129 16.31 37.00 -7.84
CA SER A 129 15.99 37.36 -9.22
C SER A 129 14.81 36.53 -9.74
N ILE A 130 14.09 37.08 -10.73
CA ILE A 130 13.01 36.37 -11.43
C ILE A 130 13.49 35.02 -11.98
N GLY A 131 14.72 34.95 -12.49
CA GLY A 131 15.32 33.70 -12.97
C GLY A 131 15.42 32.64 -11.87
N GLN A 132 15.86 33.00 -10.67
CA GLN A 132 15.96 32.07 -9.55
C GLN A 132 14.59 31.55 -9.07
N VAL A 133 13.56 32.40 -9.12
CA VAL A 133 12.18 31.98 -8.81
C VAL A 133 11.65 31.00 -9.86
N MET A 134 11.91 31.28 -11.15
CA MET A 134 11.52 30.38 -12.24
C MET A 134 12.25 29.04 -12.17
N ASP A 135 13.55 29.04 -11.87
CA ASP A 135 14.35 27.82 -11.71
C ASP A 135 13.84 26.96 -10.53
N ALA A 136 13.53 27.60 -9.40
CA ALA A 136 12.97 26.91 -8.24
C ALA A 136 11.57 26.33 -8.53
N GLN A 137 10.74 27.06 -9.27
CA GLN A 137 9.42 26.57 -9.68
C GLN A 137 9.52 25.41 -10.68
N SER A 138 10.42 25.51 -11.67
CA SER A 138 10.68 24.43 -12.62
C SER A 138 11.13 23.16 -11.89
N ALA A 139 12.09 23.27 -10.96
CA ALA A 139 12.54 22.13 -10.17
C ALA A 139 11.41 21.47 -9.36
N ALA A 140 10.49 22.28 -8.81
CA ALA A 140 9.33 21.78 -8.08
C ALA A 140 8.32 21.06 -8.99
N HIS A 141 8.08 21.59 -10.19
CA HIS A 141 7.24 20.97 -11.22
C HIS A 141 7.83 19.65 -11.69
N ASP A 142 9.11 19.64 -12.07
CA ASP A 142 9.82 18.46 -12.54
C ASP A 142 9.80 17.35 -11.50
N TYR A 143 10.07 17.68 -10.25
CA TYR A 143 10.03 16.71 -9.15
C TYR A 143 8.62 16.15 -8.90
N SER A 144 7.59 16.99 -9.03
CA SER A 144 6.19 16.57 -8.90
C SER A 144 5.78 15.64 -10.06
N ALA A 145 6.18 15.99 -11.28
CA ALA A 145 5.93 15.20 -12.49
C ALA A 145 6.62 13.83 -12.42
N GLU A 146 7.90 13.79 -12.07
CA GLU A 146 8.67 12.57 -11.89
C GLU A 146 8.02 11.66 -10.83
N THR A 147 7.58 12.22 -9.71
CA THR A 147 6.92 11.46 -8.65
C THR A 147 5.60 10.84 -9.15
N ALA A 148 4.81 11.59 -9.91
CA ALA A 148 3.57 11.09 -10.51
C ALA A 148 3.85 9.99 -11.56
N GLU A 149 4.88 10.15 -12.39
CA GLU A 149 5.30 9.16 -13.38
C GLU A 149 5.76 7.86 -12.71
N LEU A 150 6.60 7.94 -11.69
CA LEU A 150 7.08 6.77 -10.95
C LEU A 150 5.92 6.01 -10.29
N LEU A 151 5.00 6.74 -9.64
CA LEU A 151 3.85 6.14 -8.98
C LEU A 151 2.88 5.51 -9.99
N THR A 152 2.57 6.21 -11.08
CA THR A 152 1.65 5.69 -12.11
C THR A 152 2.27 4.51 -12.87
N GLY A 153 3.56 4.57 -13.18
CA GLY A 153 4.29 3.45 -13.75
C GLY A 153 4.35 2.23 -12.83
N TRP A 154 4.46 2.44 -11.51
CA TRP A 154 4.39 1.36 -10.53
C TRP A 154 2.98 0.76 -10.45
N LEU A 155 1.94 1.60 -10.39
CA LEU A 155 0.53 1.16 -10.39
C LEU A 155 0.17 0.38 -11.66
N ALA A 156 0.71 0.78 -12.81
CA ALA A 156 0.54 0.10 -14.09
C ALA A 156 1.38 -1.19 -14.22
N GLY A 157 2.29 -1.44 -13.27
CA GLY A 157 3.21 -2.60 -13.29
C GLY A 157 4.38 -2.46 -14.27
N HIS A 158 4.61 -1.27 -14.83
CA HIS A 158 5.76 -0.99 -15.70
C HIS A 158 7.03 -0.68 -14.91
N ILE A 159 6.88 -0.16 -13.69
CA ILE A 159 7.98 0.14 -12.78
C ILE A 159 7.94 -0.87 -11.64
N SER A 160 9.09 -1.51 -11.41
CA SER A 160 9.22 -2.51 -10.35
C SER A 160 9.31 -1.87 -8.98
N THR A 161 8.92 -2.60 -7.93
CA THR A 161 9.17 -2.18 -6.53
C THR A 161 10.66 -1.99 -6.23
N GLU A 162 11.56 -2.68 -6.96
CA GLU A 162 13.01 -2.47 -6.85
C GLU A 162 13.40 -1.05 -7.29
N THR A 163 12.84 -0.59 -8.40
CA THR A 163 13.07 0.77 -8.89
C THR A 163 12.62 1.82 -7.86
N ILE A 164 11.44 1.61 -7.25
CA ILE A 164 10.94 2.46 -6.17
C ILE A 164 11.86 2.43 -4.94
N ARG A 165 12.38 1.25 -4.57
CA ARG A 165 13.34 1.10 -3.47
C ARG A 165 14.64 1.86 -3.76
N GLN A 166 15.20 1.70 -4.96
CA GLN A 166 16.43 2.36 -5.37
C GLN A 166 16.25 3.88 -5.37
N ASP A 167 15.12 4.37 -5.86
CA ASP A 167 14.79 5.79 -5.83
C ASP A 167 14.72 6.32 -4.38
N GLY A 168 14.03 5.60 -3.49
CA GLY A 168 14.00 5.94 -2.06
C GLY A 168 15.40 5.98 -1.42
N ALA A 169 16.26 5.02 -1.76
CA ALA A 169 17.65 4.99 -1.30
C ALA A 169 18.46 6.18 -1.84
N ASN A 170 18.27 6.56 -3.09
CA ASN A 170 18.92 7.72 -3.70
C ASN A 170 18.49 9.02 -3.00
N ILE A 171 17.21 9.18 -2.66
CA ILE A 171 16.71 10.34 -1.91
C ILE A 171 17.36 10.40 -0.53
N LEU A 172 17.42 9.28 0.20
CA LEU A 172 18.06 9.24 1.52
C LEU A 172 19.56 9.52 1.46
N ALA A 173 20.26 9.03 0.42
CA ALA A 173 21.67 9.29 0.20
C ALA A 173 21.94 10.77 -0.10
N ALA A 174 21.09 11.38 -0.92
CA ALA A 174 21.17 12.82 -1.22
C ALA A 174 20.77 13.68 -0.01
N ARG A 175 19.90 13.16 0.87
CA ARG A 175 19.27 13.91 1.96
C ARG A 175 19.14 13.06 3.23
N PRO A 176 20.25 12.88 3.98
CA PRO A 176 20.25 12.12 5.22
C PRO A 176 19.32 12.75 6.28
N ASP A 177 19.06 14.05 6.20
CA ASP A 177 18.14 14.77 7.09
C ASP A 177 16.68 14.31 6.98
N LEU A 178 16.34 13.53 5.94
CA LEU A 178 15.01 12.95 5.74
C LEU A 178 14.87 11.53 6.30
N SER A 179 15.96 10.90 6.76
CA SER A 179 15.90 9.61 7.46
C SER A 179 15.16 9.79 8.79
N VAL A 180 14.17 8.94 9.04
CA VAL A 180 13.46 8.87 10.33
C VAL A 180 14.24 7.98 11.28
#